data_AF-A0A5N9EP40-F1
#
_entry.id   AF-A0A5N9EP40-F1
#
_cell.length_a   1.000
_cell.length_b   1.000
_cell.length_c   1.000
_cell.angle_alpha   90.00
_cell.angle_beta   90.00
_cell.angle_gamma   90.00
#
_symmetry.space_group_name_H-M   'P 1'
#
loop_
_entity.id
_entity.type
_entity.pdbx_description
1 polymer ?
#
loop_
_entity_poly.entity_id
_entity_poly.type
_entity_poly.pdbx_seq_one_letter_code
_entity_poly.pdbx_strand_id
1 'polypeptide(L)'
;MSYLIVANWKMNKTNLESLELVTEINNGIQQKSDINIVICPPYTSIVSAAGILKNSSINLGSQNISHESSGAYTGEISADMLSPYCKYVIVGHSERRTMYGETNNIINLKILRAIESDLIPILCIGENIEQRNQGDLDSTLNEMLESALQNVKNCNQLVVAYEPLWAIGTGTAASPELANQACNKINNFLMKYFNKTKK
;
A
#
# COMPACT_ATOMS: atom_id res chain seq x y z
N MET A 1 4.11 20.21 1.37
CA MET A 1 4.20 18.75 1.60
C MET A 1 2.80 18.30 1.96
N SER A 2 2.23 17.30 1.30
CA SER A 2 0.95 16.74 1.73
C SER A 2 1.20 15.44 2.50
N TYR A 3 0.53 15.27 3.62
CA TYR A 3 0.52 14.03 4.38
C TYR A 3 -0.44 13.04 3.73
N LEU A 4 -0.07 11.77 3.71
CA LEU A 4 -0.93 10.67 3.31
C LEU A 4 -1.16 9.74 4.50
N ILE A 5 -2.42 9.54 4.87
CA ILE A 5 -2.83 8.63 5.94
C ILE A 5 -3.60 7.49 5.30
N VAL A 6 -3.10 6.26 5.45
CA VAL A 6 -3.71 5.05 4.90
C VAL A 6 -4.21 4.18 6.05
N ALA A 7 -5.52 3.92 6.09
CA ALA A 7 -6.14 3.03 7.06
C ALA A 7 -6.39 1.65 6.44
N ASN A 8 -5.51 0.70 6.71
CA ASN A 8 -5.70 -0.70 6.33
C ASN A 8 -6.57 -1.42 7.37
N TRP A 9 -7.81 -1.78 7.01
CA TRP A 9 -8.72 -2.45 7.94
C TRP A 9 -8.45 -3.95 8.07
N LYS A 10 -7.61 -4.51 7.20
CA LYS A 10 -7.34 -5.96 7.11
C LYS A 10 -8.64 -6.76 6.99
N MET A 11 -8.64 -7.99 7.48
CA MET A 11 -9.82 -8.88 7.49
C MET A 11 -10.75 -8.58 8.68
N ASN A 12 -11.23 -7.35 8.80
CA ASN A 12 -12.17 -6.93 9.85
C ASN A 12 -13.40 -6.25 9.25
N LYS A 13 -14.51 -6.35 9.99
CA LYS A 13 -15.82 -5.75 9.70
C LYS A 13 -16.60 -6.46 8.60
N THR A 14 -17.89 -6.63 8.86
CA THR A 14 -18.90 -6.92 7.86
C THR A 14 -19.15 -5.68 6.98
N ASN A 15 -19.93 -5.85 5.91
CA ASN A 15 -20.34 -4.71 5.08
C ASN A 15 -21.13 -3.67 5.88
N LEU A 16 -22.02 -4.08 6.80
CA LEU A 16 -22.82 -3.16 7.63
C LEU A 16 -21.93 -2.34 8.58
N GLU A 17 -21.04 -3.00 9.32
CA GLU A 17 -20.11 -2.31 10.23
C GLU A 17 -19.13 -1.41 9.47
N SER A 18 -18.76 -1.80 8.24
CA SER A 18 -17.93 -0.97 7.36
C SER A 18 -18.66 0.30 6.93
N LEU A 19 -19.92 0.19 6.50
CA LEU A 19 -20.77 1.32 6.11
C LEU A 19 -20.97 2.31 7.26
N GLU A 20 -21.24 1.81 8.46
CA GLU A 20 -21.36 2.62 9.68
C GLU A 20 -20.07 3.41 9.91
N LEU A 21 -18.92 2.74 9.94
CA LEU A 21 -17.64 3.40 10.17
C LEU A 21 -17.26 4.39 9.06
N VAL A 22 -17.48 4.05 7.78
CA VAL A 22 -17.22 4.99 6.67
C VAL A 22 -18.07 6.24 6.82
N THR A 23 -19.34 6.10 7.21
CA THR A 23 -20.26 7.21 7.42
C THR A 23 -19.79 8.10 8.58
N GLU A 24 -19.40 7.50 9.70
CA GLU A 24 -18.86 8.23 10.86
C GLU A 24 -17.59 9.01 10.50
N ILE A 25 -16.64 8.35 9.81
CA ILE A 25 -15.39 8.98 9.35
C ILE A 25 -15.71 10.14 8.39
N ASN A 26 -16.58 9.92 7.41
CA ASN A 26 -16.94 10.94 6.42
C ASN A 26 -17.60 12.18 7.06
N ASN A 27 -18.43 11.97 8.08
CA ASN A 27 -19.10 13.05 8.79
C ASN A 27 -18.18 13.76 9.80
N GLY A 28 -17.23 13.03 10.39
CA GLY A 28 -16.35 13.52 11.45
C GLY A 28 -15.09 14.24 10.97
N ILE A 29 -14.66 14.00 9.73
CA ILE A 29 -13.42 14.58 9.22
C ILE A 29 -13.65 15.99 8.67
N GLN A 30 -13.02 16.96 9.31
CA GLN A 30 -12.79 18.27 8.72
C GLN A 30 -11.54 18.19 7.84
N GLN A 31 -11.75 18.01 6.53
CA GLN A 31 -10.65 17.85 5.58
C GLN A 31 -9.76 19.11 5.60
N LYS A 32 -8.47 18.89 5.86
CA LYS A 32 -7.44 19.91 5.65
C LYS A 32 -6.80 19.67 4.29
N SER A 33 -6.50 20.75 3.57
CA SER A 33 -5.95 20.68 2.21
C SER A 33 -4.59 19.99 2.10
N ASP A 34 -3.86 19.85 3.21
CA ASP A 34 -2.57 19.21 3.30
C ASP A 34 -2.62 17.72 3.67
N ILE A 35 -3.79 17.16 4.01
CA ILE A 35 -3.93 15.75 4.40
C ILE A 35 -4.80 14.99 3.39
N ASN A 36 -4.20 13.98 2.76
CA ASN A 36 -4.87 12.99 1.95
C ASN A 36 -5.15 11.74 2.79
N ILE A 37 -6.40 11.28 2.79
CA ILE A 37 -6.83 10.12 3.56
C ILE A 37 -7.23 9.02 2.58
N VAL A 38 -6.81 7.79 2.87
CA VAL A 38 -7.16 6.59 2.13
C VAL A 38 -7.68 5.56 3.12
N ILE A 39 -8.86 5.00 2.87
CA ILE A 39 -9.35 3.85 3.62
C ILE A 39 -9.29 2.60 2.73
N CYS A 40 -8.80 1.49 3.29
CA CYS A 40 -8.68 0.22 2.58
C CYS A 40 -9.52 -0.86 3.30
N PRO A 41 -10.84 -0.93 3.06
CA PRO A 41 -11.72 -1.93 3.65
C PRO A 41 -11.54 -3.31 2.98
N PRO A 42 -12.10 -4.39 3.55
CA PRO A 42 -12.23 -5.67 2.84
C PRO A 42 -13.01 -5.50 1.53
N TYR A 43 -12.71 -6.35 0.53
CA TYR A 43 -13.37 -6.30 -0.79
C TYR A 43 -14.90 -6.30 -0.73
N THR A 44 -15.46 -7.03 0.24
CA THR A 44 -16.90 -7.15 0.49
C THR A 44 -17.60 -5.82 0.77
N SER A 45 -16.85 -4.76 1.07
CA SER A 45 -17.37 -3.45 1.46
C SER A 45 -16.99 -2.32 0.50
N ILE A 46 -16.13 -2.57 -0.50
CA ILE A 46 -15.57 -1.51 -1.36
C ILE A 46 -16.65 -0.77 -2.14
N VAL A 47 -17.55 -1.49 -2.83
CA VAL A 47 -18.60 -0.86 -3.65
C VAL A 47 -19.54 -0.01 -2.79
N SER A 48 -19.94 -0.54 -1.63
CA SER A 48 -20.81 0.15 -0.69
C SER A 48 -20.14 1.41 -0.11
N ALA A 49 -18.86 1.30 0.27
CA ALA A 49 -18.06 2.42 0.75
C ALA A 49 -17.87 3.50 -0.32
N ALA A 50 -17.65 3.12 -1.58
CA ALA A 50 -17.55 4.05 -2.70
C ALA A 50 -18.84 4.86 -2.89
N GLY A 51 -20.01 4.25 -2.66
CA GLY A 51 -21.29 4.94 -2.68
C GLY A 51 -21.38 6.07 -1.65
N ILE A 52 -20.95 5.82 -0.41
CA ILE A 52 -20.91 6.84 0.66
C ILE A 52 -19.89 7.94 0.31
N LEU A 53 -18.72 7.56 -0.21
CA LEU A 53 -17.60 8.47 -0.44
C LEU A 53 -17.63 9.22 -1.78
N LYS A 54 -18.67 9.06 -2.61
CA LYS A 54 -18.72 9.62 -3.98
C LYS A 54 -18.40 11.12 -4.08
N ASN A 55 -18.79 11.90 -3.07
CA ASN A 55 -18.53 13.35 -2.99
C ASN A 55 -17.63 13.70 -1.78
N SER A 56 -16.97 12.70 -1.22
CA SER A 56 -16.00 12.86 -0.14
C SER A 56 -14.62 13.17 -0.71
N SER A 57 -13.82 13.83 0.10
CA SER A 57 -12.39 14.04 -0.14
C SER A 57 -11.52 12.91 0.47
N ILE A 58 -12.15 11.88 1.04
CA ILE A 58 -11.51 10.63 1.44
C ILE A 58 -11.41 9.73 0.21
N ASN A 59 -10.21 9.20 -0.05
CA ASN A 59 -10.00 8.24 -1.12
C ASN A 59 -10.27 6.82 -0.64
N LEU A 60 -10.69 5.95 -1.54
CA LEU A 60 -10.82 4.52 -1.30
C LEU A 60 -9.62 3.78 -1.90
N GLY A 61 -9.15 2.76 -1.20
CA GLY A 61 -8.15 1.82 -1.70
C GLY A 61 -8.53 0.37 -1.44
N SER A 62 -7.81 -0.54 -2.08
CA SER A 62 -7.95 -1.97 -1.83
C SER A 62 -6.75 -2.54 -1.06
N GLN A 63 -6.95 -3.70 -0.43
CA GLN A 63 -5.91 -4.34 0.40
C GLN A 63 -4.94 -5.20 -0.40
N ASN A 64 -5.30 -5.55 -1.64
CA ASN A 64 -4.51 -6.35 -2.58
C ASN A 64 -5.17 -6.27 -3.99
N ILE A 65 -4.47 -6.77 -5.00
CA ILE A 65 -4.97 -7.12 -6.35
C ILE A 65 -4.22 -8.35 -6.87
N SER A 66 -4.78 -9.00 -7.89
CA SER A 66 -4.03 -9.88 -8.79
C SER A 66 -3.16 -9.09 -9.76
N HIS A 67 -2.10 -9.72 -10.25
CA HIS A 67 -1.33 -9.22 -11.39
C HIS A 67 -1.99 -9.57 -12.74
N GLU A 68 -3.04 -10.37 -12.72
CA GLU A 68 -3.80 -10.82 -13.89
C GLU A 68 -5.03 -9.94 -14.11
N SER A 69 -5.42 -9.72 -15.37
CA SER A 69 -6.48 -8.74 -15.71
C SER A 69 -7.84 -9.39 -15.63
N SER A 70 -7.90 -10.64 -16.09
CA SER A 70 -9.05 -11.54 -16.02
C SER A 70 -8.58 -12.97 -16.31
N GLY A 71 -9.40 -13.97 -15.97
CA GLY A 71 -9.12 -15.36 -16.31
C GLY A 71 -9.50 -16.34 -15.21
N ALA A 72 -8.93 -17.54 -15.27
CA ALA A 72 -9.19 -18.64 -14.34
C ALA A 72 -8.45 -18.46 -12.99
N TYR A 73 -8.74 -17.37 -12.29
CA TYR A 73 -8.13 -16.98 -11.01
C TYR A 73 -9.21 -16.87 -9.92
N THR A 74 -9.91 -17.96 -9.66
CA THR A 74 -11.05 -17.99 -8.72
C THR A 74 -10.66 -17.43 -7.35
N GLY A 75 -11.38 -16.39 -6.92
CA GLY A 75 -11.19 -15.73 -5.62
C GLY A 75 -10.25 -14.52 -5.65
N GLU A 76 -9.47 -14.34 -6.73
CA GLU A 76 -8.66 -13.14 -6.91
C GLU A 76 -9.49 -11.97 -7.45
N ILE A 77 -9.04 -10.75 -7.18
CA ILE A 77 -9.65 -9.50 -7.66
C ILE A 77 -8.64 -8.78 -8.55
N SER A 78 -9.02 -8.47 -9.80
CA SER A 78 -8.14 -7.73 -10.70
C SER A 78 -8.19 -6.22 -10.41
N ALA A 79 -7.15 -5.50 -10.87
CA ALA A 79 -7.11 -4.05 -10.77
C ALA A 79 -8.27 -3.39 -11.54
N ASP A 80 -8.66 -3.92 -12.70
CA ASP A 80 -9.76 -3.42 -13.52
C ASP A 80 -11.12 -3.49 -12.81
N MET A 81 -11.32 -4.49 -11.93
CA MET A 81 -12.54 -4.59 -11.13
C MET A 81 -12.64 -3.48 -10.07
N LEU A 82 -11.50 -2.91 -9.67
CA LEU A 82 -11.41 -1.97 -8.54
C LEU A 82 -11.17 -0.52 -8.96
N SER A 83 -10.54 -0.27 -10.12
CA SER A 83 -10.25 1.09 -10.61
C SER A 83 -11.47 2.03 -10.72
N PRO A 84 -12.72 1.56 -10.93
CA PRO A 84 -13.88 2.45 -10.88
C PRO A 84 -14.22 2.97 -9.47
N TYR A 85 -13.72 2.33 -8.41
CA TYR A 85 -14.08 2.60 -7.01
C TYR A 85 -12.89 3.05 -6.17
N CYS A 86 -11.70 2.53 -6.47
CA CYS A 86 -10.47 2.72 -5.71
C CYS A 86 -9.49 3.60 -6.49
N LYS A 87 -8.71 4.38 -5.75
CA LYS A 87 -7.56 5.13 -6.29
C LYS A 87 -6.22 4.54 -5.87
N TYR A 88 -6.20 3.78 -4.78
CA TYR A 88 -5.00 3.20 -4.20
C TYR A 88 -5.13 1.68 -4.07
N VAL A 89 -3.99 0.99 -4.01
CA VAL A 89 -3.95 -0.45 -3.70
C VAL A 89 -2.73 -0.78 -2.87
N ILE A 90 -2.93 -1.49 -1.77
CA ILE A 90 -1.82 -2.04 -0.97
C ILE A 90 -1.24 -3.26 -1.69
N VAL A 91 0.08 -3.31 -1.82
CA VAL A 91 0.81 -4.45 -2.41
C VAL A 91 2.02 -4.80 -1.56
N GLY A 92 2.29 -6.10 -1.43
CA GLY A 92 3.44 -6.57 -0.66
C GLY A 92 3.32 -6.38 0.85
N HIS A 93 2.10 -6.25 1.40
CA HIS A 93 1.90 -6.25 2.85
C HIS A 93 2.52 -7.50 3.48
N SER A 94 3.09 -7.37 4.68
CA SER A 94 3.85 -8.45 5.34
C SER A 94 3.04 -9.74 5.48
N GLU A 95 1.75 -9.64 5.84
CA GLU A 95 0.83 -10.80 5.92
C GLU A 95 0.72 -11.55 4.59
N ARG A 96 0.73 -10.85 3.45
CA ARG A 96 0.65 -11.46 2.12
C ARG A 96 1.95 -12.18 1.76
N ARG A 97 3.08 -11.59 2.13
CA ARG A 97 4.41 -12.20 1.95
C ARG A 97 4.56 -13.48 2.79
N THR A 98 4.22 -13.41 4.07
CA THR A 98 4.48 -14.49 5.03
C THR A 98 3.44 -15.60 4.99
N MET A 99 2.16 -15.27 4.85
CA MET A 99 1.07 -16.25 4.93
C MET A 99 0.62 -16.75 3.56
N TYR A 100 0.81 -15.96 2.50
CA TYR A 100 0.32 -16.27 1.16
C TYR A 100 1.42 -16.39 0.09
N GLY A 101 2.70 -16.31 0.50
CA GLY A 101 3.84 -16.57 -0.37
C GLY A 101 4.07 -15.52 -1.46
N GLU A 102 3.58 -14.30 -1.29
CA GLU A 102 3.81 -13.24 -2.28
C GLU A 102 5.29 -12.82 -2.33
N THR A 103 5.96 -13.20 -3.41
CA THR A 103 7.37 -12.88 -3.67
C THR A 103 7.54 -11.46 -4.23
N ASN A 104 8.76 -10.93 -4.18
CA ASN A 104 9.07 -9.63 -4.79
C ASN A 104 8.71 -9.59 -6.29
N ASN A 105 8.87 -10.70 -7.02
CA ASN A 105 8.47 -10.81 -8.42
C ASN A 105 6.95 -10.66 -8.60
N ILE A 106 6.15 -11.35 -7.78
CA ILE A 106 4.68 -11.21 -7.81
C ILE A 106 4.26 -9.78 -7.48
N ILE A 107 4.93 -9.16 -6.50
CA ILE A 107 4.65 -7.79 -6.08
C ILE A 107 5.00 -6.79 -7.18
N ASN A 108 6.11 -6.98 -7.89
CA ASN A 108 6.45 -6.18 -9.05
C ASN A 108 5.36 -6.26 -10.13
N LEU A 109 4.91 -7.47 -10.47
CA LEU A 109 3.84 -7.66 -11.46
C LEU A 109 2.53 -6.97 -11.02
N LYS A 110 2.20 -7.01 -9.74
CA LYS A 110 1.04 -6.28 -9.19
C LYS A 110 1.21 -4.76 -9.25
N ILE A 111 2.40 -4.24 -8.95
CA ILE A 111 2.71 -2.81 -9.08
C ILE A 111 2.50 -2.35 -10.53
N LEU A 112 3.05 -3.10 -11.49
CA LEU A 112 2.88 -2.79 -12.91
C LEU A 112 1.41 -2.82 -13.30
N ARG A 113 0.65 -3.84 -12.88
CA ARG A 113 -0.79 -3.92 -13.15
C ARG A 113 -1.58 -2.78 -12.51
N ALA A 114 -1.27 -2.40 -11.27
CA ALA A 114 -1.91 -1.26 -10.62
C ALA A 114 -1.73 0.02 -11.45
N ILE A 115 -0.49 0.29 -11.87
CA ILE A 115 -0.16 1.47 -12.68
C ILE A 115 -0.86 1.43 -14.04
N GLU A 116 -0.91 0.27 -14.70
CA GLU A 116 -1.63 0.07 -15.98
C GLU A 116 -3.14 0.34 -15.86
N SER A 117 -3.70 0.20 -14.66
CA SER A 117 -5.14 0.37 -14.36
C SER A 117 -5.44 1.69 -13.65
N ASP A 118 -4.53 2.66 -13.70
CA ASP A 118 -4.62 3.98 -13.04
C ASP A 118 -4.80 3.94 -11.50
N LEU A 119 -4.41 2.83 -10.86
CA LEU A 119 -4.31 2.72 -9.40
C LEU A 119 -2.91 3.14 -8.93
N ILE A 120 -2.86 3.79 -7.76
CA ILE A 120 -1.61 4.14 -7.08
C ILE A 120 -1.21 3.00 -6.13
N PRO A 121 -0.21 2.18 -6.46
CA PRO A 121 0.33 1.18 -5.53
C PRO A 121 0.92 1.82 -4.28
N ILE A 122 0.56 1.24 -3.13
CA ILE A 122 1.15 1.44 -1.82
C ILE A 122 2.00 0.20 -1.55
N LEU A 123 3.28 0.27 -1.88
CA LEU A 123 4.25 -0.80 -1.69
C LEU A 123 4.67 -0.87 -0.22
N CYS A 124 4.29 -1.96 0.46
CA CYS A 124 4.76 -2.26 1.81
C CYS A 124 6.12 -2.96 1.79
N ILE A 125 7.07 -2.43 2.56
CA ILE A 125 8.40 -3.01 2.77
C ILE A 125 8.83 -2.86 4.23
N GLY A 126 9.73 -3.73 4.67
CA GLY A 126 10.27 -3.71 6.01
C GLY A 126 11.08 -4.96 6.28
N GLU A 127 12.07 -4.83 7.16
CA GLU A 127 12.93 -5.91 7.61
C GLU A 127 12.29 -6.70 8.76
N ASN A 128 12.66 -7.99 8.87
CA ASN A 128 12.37 -8.79 10.06
C ASN A 128 13.38 -8.54 11.20
N ILE A 129 13.15 -9.16 12.35
CA ILE A 129 13.99 -8.92 13.53
C ILE A 129 15.42 -9.45 13.34
N GLU A 130 15.59 -10.53 12.58
CA GLU A 130 16.89 -11.13 12.29
C GLU A 130 17.75 -10.20 11.43
N GLN A 131 17.19 -9.72 10.31
CA GLN A 131 17.81 -8.73 9.41
C GLN A 131 18.15 -7.45 10.17
N ARG A 132 17.26 -7.01 11.05
CA ARG A 132 17.50 -5.84 11.89
C ARG A 132 18.70 -6.03 12.81
N ASN A 133 18.77 -7.17 13.50
CA ASN A 133 19.83 -7.49 14.46
C ASN A 133 21.19 -7.69 13.78
N GLN A 134 21.20 -8.06 12.50
CA GLN A 134 22.42 -8.17 11.69
C GLN A 134 22.93 -6.82 11.17
N GLY A 135 22.15 -5.74 11.34
CA GLY A 135 22.50 -4.41 10.80
C GLY A 135 22.20 -4.25 9.31
N ASP A 136 21.43 -5.18 8.72
CA ASP A 136 21.20 -5.31 7.28
C ASP A 136 19.99 -4.51 6.77
N LEU A 137 19.61 -3.42 7.45
CA LEU A 137 18.47 -2.60 7.04
C LEU A 137 18.63 -2.10 5.60
N ASP A 138 19.82 -1.61 5.25
CA ASP A 138 20.06 -0.92 3.98
C ASP A 138 20.07 -1.89 2.82
N SER A 139 20.78 -3.01 2.98
CA SER A 139 20.81 -4.10 2.00
C SER A 139 19.41 -4.67 1.80
N THR A 140 18.68 -4.94 2.89
CA THR A 140 17.31 -5.47 2.84
C THR A 140 16.36 -4.53 2.11
N LEU A 141 16.31 -3.25 2.49
CA LEU A 141 15.41 -2.29 1.84
C LEU A 141 15.77 -2.07 0.37
N ASN A 142 17.07 -1.99 0.04
CA ASN A 142 17.49 -1.83 -1.35
C ASN A 142 17.10 -3.03 -2.21
N GLU A 143 17.29 -4.26 -1.73
CA GLU A 143 16.91 -5.48 -2.45
C GLU A 143 15.40 -5.54 -2.68
N MET A 144 14.61 -5.26 -1.64
CA MET A 144 13.14 -5.23 -1.74
C MET A 144 12.67 -4.17 -2.74
N LEU A 145 13.27 -2.97 -2.73
CA LEU A 145 12.92 -1.90 -3.65
C LEU A 145 13.37 -2.20 -5.08
N GLU A 146 14.59 -2.67 -5.29
CA GLU A 146 15.12 -2.97 -6.63
C GLU A 146 14.29 -4.04 -7.34
N SER A 147 13.97 -5.12 -6.62
CA SER A 147 13.15 -6.20 -7.15
C SER A 147 11.68 -5.79 -7.36
N ALA A 148 11.08 -5.03 -6.43
CA ALA A 148 9.69 -4.59 -6.57
C ALA A 148 9.49 -3.52 -7.64
N LEU A 149 10.51 -2.70 -7.95
CA LEU A 149 10.39 -1.57 -8.87
C LEU A 149 10.93 -1.83 -10.27
N GLN A 150 11.38 -3.06 -10.57
CA GLN A 150 11.84 -3.43 -11.90
C GLN A 150 10.82 -3.01 -12.99
N ASN A 151 11.29 -2.33 -14.03
CA ASN A 151 10.46 -1.80 -15.13
C ASN A 151 9.43 -0.71 -14.76
N VAL A 152 9.38 -0.26 -13.50
CA VAL A 152 8.57 0.89 -13.09
C VAL A 152 9.28 2.17 -13.53
N LYS A 153 8.61 2.98 -14.36
CA LYS A 153 9.24 4.15 -15.01
C LYS A 153 9.06 5.46 -14.26
N ASN A 154 8.01 5.60 -13.45
CA ASN A 154 7.64 6.88 -12.84
C ASN A 154 7.36 6.75 -11.34
N CYS A 155 8.00 7.59 -10.53
CA CYS A 155 7.78 7.66 -9.09
C CYS A 155 6.47 8.34 -8.69
N ASN A 156 5.89 9.20 -9.53
CA ASN A 156 4.71 9.98 -9.18
C ASN A 156 3.44 9.13 -8.97
N GLN A 157 3.51 7.83 -9.28
CA GLN A 157 2.41 6.86 -9.16
C GLN A 157 2.66 5.84 -8.04
N LEU A 158 3.62 6.07 -7.14
CA LEU A 158 3.99 5.10 -6.11
C LEU A 158 4.00 5.74 -4.72
N VAL A 159 3.45 5.01 -3.75
CA VAL A 159 3.65 5.25 -2.33
C VAL A 159 4.45 4.09 -1.76
N VAL A 160 5.43 4.36 -0.90
CA VAL A 160 6.15 3.32 -0.15
C VAL A 160 5.77 3.42 1.32
N ALA A 161 5.22 2.35 1.86
CA ALA A 161 4.93 2.20 3.28
C ALA A 161 6.04 1.38 3.94
N TYR A 162 6.83 2.03 4.79
CA TYR A 162 7.81 1.34 5.62
C TYR A 162 7.13 0.78 6.87
N GLU A 163 7.10 -0.55 6.97
CA GLU A 163 6.43 -1.30 8.03
C GLU A 163 7.41 -2.37 8.56
N PRO A 164 8.30 -2.04 9.51
CA PRO A 164 9.24 -3.01 10.05
C PRO A 164 8.48 -4.18 10.68
N LEU A 165 8.72 -5.40 10.21
CA LEU A 165 7.91 -6.58 10.57
C LEU A 165 7.91 -6.83 12.09
N TRP A 166 9.02 -6.52 12.76
CA TRP A 166 9.17 -6.65 14.20
C TRP A 166 8.31 -5.68 15.02
N ALA A 167 7.74 -4.64 14.41
CA ALA A 167 6.85 -3.67 15.05
C ALA A 167 5.35 -3.93 14.75
N ILE A 168 5.02 -4.83 13.81
CA ILE A 168 3.64 -5.06 13.39
C ILE A 168 2.90 -5.92 14.43
N GLY A 169 1.87 -5.35 15.04
CA GLY A 169 0.99 -6.09 15.96
C GLY A 169 1.63 -6.49 17.30
N THR A 170 2.85 -6.03 17.59
CA THR A 170 3.60 -6.37 18.81
C THR A 170 3.37 -5.38 19.96
N GLY A 171 2.66 -4.28 19.71
CA GLY A 171 2.47 -3.18 20.67
C GLY A 171 3.72 -2.30 20.86
N THR A 172 4.84 -2.64 20.23
CA THR A 172 6.08 -1.86 20.25
C THR A 172 6.27 -1.19 18.89
N ALA A 173 6.10 0.14 18.83
CA ALA A 173 6.36 0.90 17.62
C ALA A 173 7.85 1.18 17.43
N ALA A 174 8.30 1.30 16.19
CA ALA A 174 9.61 1.88 15.90
C ALA A 174 9.66 3.34 16.41
N SER A 175 10.81 3.77 16.92
CA SER A 175 10.97 5.17 17.33
C SER A 175 10.86 6.10 16.11
N PRO A 176 10.41 7.36 16.28
CA PRO A 176 10.35 8.33 15.20
C PRO A 176 11.68 8.50 14.46
N GLU A 177 12.80 8.41 15.17
CA GLU A 177 14.15 8.52 14.61
C GLU A 177 14.44 7.34 13.67
N LEU A 178 14.09 6.12 14.08
CA LEU A 178 14.26 4.92 13.25
C LEU A 178 13.38 4.96 11.99
N ALA A 179 12.12 5.35 12.15
CA ALA A 179 11.22 5.53 11.02
C ALA A 179 11.77 6.58 10.04
N ASN A 180 12.26 7.72 10.55
CA ASN A 180 12.83 8.78 9.72
C ASN A 180 14.12 8.32 9.00
N GLN A 181 14.97 7.53 9.66
CA GLN A 181 16.17 6.94 9.03
C GLN A 181 15.80 6.03 7.86
N ALA A 182 14.83 5.12 8.05
CA ALA A 182 14.36 4.24 6.99
C ALA A 182 13.72 5.03 5.83
N CYS A 183 12.83 5.98 6.14
CA CYS A 183 12.20 6.84 5.13
C CYS A 183 13.24 7.63 4.32
N ASN A 184 14.28 8.17 4.96
CA ASN A 184 15.36 8.87 4.25
C ASN A 184 16.13 7.94 3.31
N LYS A 185 16.40 6.70 3.74
CA LYS A 185 17.06 5.68 2.90
C LYS A 185 16.22 5.31 1.69
N ILE A 186 14.92 5.06 1.90
CA ILE A 186 13.96 4.80 0.83
C ILE A 186 13.92 5.98 -0.15
N ASN A 187 13.78 7.21 0.33
CA ASN A 187 13.78 8.41 -0.51
C ASN A 187 15.06 8.52 -1.35
N ASN A 188 16.23 8.28 -0.73
CA ASN A 188 17.51 8.30 -1.43
C ASN A 188 17.61 7.21 -2.51
N PHE A 189 17.11 6.00 -2.24
CA PHE A 189 17.04 4.94 -3.23
C PHE A 189 16.14 5.35 -4.40
N LEU A 190 14.91 5.79 -4.13
CA LEU A 190 13.93 6.17 -5.16
C LEU A 190 14.47 7.30 -6.05
N MET A 191 15.08 8.33 -5.46
CA MET A 191 15.71 9.41 -6.22
C MET A 191 16.80 8.90 -7.17
N LYS A 192 17.66 7.98 -6.71
CA LYS A 192 18.72 7.39 -7.55
C LYS A 192 18.13 6.49 -8.64
N TYR A 193 17.17 5.65 -8.29
CA TYR A 193 16.53 4.70 -9.21
C TYR A 193 15.86 5.43 -10.37
N PHE A 194 14.98 6.40 -10.06
CA PHE A 194 14.21 7.11 -11.07
C PHE A 194 15.00 8.19 -11.84
N ASN A 195 16.12 8.69 -11.30
CA ASN A 195 17.01 9.56 -12.08
C ASN A 195 17.84 8.78 -13.10
N LYS A 196 18.14 7.50 -12.83
CA LYS A 196 18.83 6.63 -13.79
C LYS A 196 17.92 6.19 -14.94
N THR A 197 16.65 5.88 -14.65
CA THR A 197 15.68 5.39 -15.65
C THR A 197 15.08 6.48 -16.55
N LYS A 198 15.33 7.77 -16.25
CA LYS A 198 14.97 8.90 -17.12
C LYS A 198 15.93 9.11 -18.32
N LYS A 199 17.08 8.45 -18.33
CA LYS A 199 18.04 8.44 -19.45
C LYS A 199 17.79 7.23 -20.34
#